data_AF-A0AAU3UFE8-F1
#
_entry.id   AF-A0AAU3UFE8-F1
#
_cell.length_a   1.000
_cell.length_b   1.000
_cell.length_c   1.000
_cell.angle_alpha   90.00
_cell.angle_beta   90.00
_cell.angle_gamma   90.00
#
_symmetry.space_group_name_H-M   'P 1'
#
loop_
_entity.id
_entity.type
_entity.pdbx_description
1 polymer ?
#
loop_
_entity_poly.entity_id
_entity_poly.type
_entity_poly.pdbx_seq_one_letter_code
_entity_poly.pdbx_strand_id
1 'polypeptide(L)'
;MAVFDHQWLITSDEVHEVAFRVDVPEDHRGRWLLSYLPTDRRLNREQAMAGMVLAEMILIGLLRPGGEFDGEIAALHAGMLGLTVTDAMCLLALRDSVGELDEDVRDRNRLGERVI
;
A
#
# COMPACT_ATOMS: atom_id res chain seq x y z
N MET A 1 8.44 5.41 14.98
CA MET A 1 7.84 4.74 13.82
C MET A 1 8.54 3.40 13.66
N ALA A 2 7.83 2.27 13.71
CA ALA A 2 8.42 0.93 13.71
C ALA A 2 7.85 0.08 12.58
N VAL A 3 8.54 0.07 11.43
CA VAL A 3 8.24 -0.90 10.37
C VAL A 3 8.78 -2.27 10.79
N PHE A 4 7.94 -3.29 10.76
CA PHE A 4 8.31 -4.65 11.14
C PHE A 4 8.73 -5.47 9.92
N ASP A 5 10.01 -5.80 9.83
CA ASP A 5 10.58 -6.62 8.76
C ASP A 5 10.67 -8.09 9.18
N HIS A 6 9.75 -8.89 8.66
CA HIS A 6 9.82 -10.33 8.70
C HIS A 6 10.39 -10.77 7.35
N GLN A 7 11.22 -11.82 7.30
CA GLN A 7 11.94 -12.21 6.08
C GLN A 7 11.07 -12.36 4.81
N TRP A 8 9.76 -12.54 4.99
CA TRP A 8 8.75 -12.73 3.95
C TRP A 8 7.66 -11.62 3.91
N LEU A 9 7.62 -10.71 4.89
CA LEU A 9 6.57 -9.70 5.04
C LEU A 9 7.08 -8.43 5.74
N ILE A 10 6.78 -7.27 5.18
CA ILE A 10 7.01 -5.96 5.80
C ILE A 10 5.64 -5.35 6.09
N THR A 11 5.41 -4.95 7.33
CA THR A 11 4.15 -4.32 7.76
C THR A 11 4.41 -3.08 8.61
N SER A 12 3.38 -2.25 8.77
CA SER A 12 3.32 -1.15 9.71
C SER A 12 2.21 -1.41 10.73
N ASP A 13 2.36 -0.90 11.94
CA ASP A 13 1.31 -0.89 12.97
C ASP A 13 0.30 0.25 12.77
N GLU A 14 0.65 1.26 11.97
CA GLU A 14 -0.19 2.44 11.75
C GLU A 14 -0.95 2.42 10.42
N VAL A 15 -0.45 1.70 9.41
CA VAL A 15 -1.08 1.58 8.09
C VAL A 15 -1.35 0.14 7.70
N HIS A 16 -2.48 -0.09 7.03
CA HIS A 16 -2.92 -1.41 6.55
C HIS A 16 -2.28 -1.84 5.23
N GLU A 17 -1.21 -1.16 4.81
CA GLU A 17 -0.40 -1.57 3.67
C GLU A 17 0.62 -2.62 4.08
N VAL A 18 1.00 -3.47 3.13
CA VAL A 18 1.95 -4.55 3.35
C VAL A 18 2.86 -4.73 2.15
N ALA A 19 4.10 -5.14 2.40
CA ALA A 19 4.98 -5.67 1.37
C ALA A 19 5.22 -7.16 1.58
N PHE A 20 5.02 -7.99 0.55
CA PHE A 20 5.20 -9.43 0.63
C PHE A 20 6.27 -9.92 -0.33
N ARG A 21 7.07 -10.89 0.13
CA ARG A 21 8.11 -11.52 -0.68
C ARG A 21 7.50 -12.66 -1.51
N VAL A 22 7.77 -12.64 -2.81
CA VAL A 22 7.37 -13.69 -3.76
C VAL A 22 8.44 -14.77 -3.76
N ASP A 23 8.16 -15.92 -3.16
CA ASP A 23 9.11 -17.06 -3.06
C ASP A 23 8.74 -18.26 -3.93
N VAL A 24 7.83 -18.10 -4.89
CA VAL A 24 7.51 -19.13 -5.89
C VAL A 24 8.70 -19.38 -6.84
N PRO A 25 8.87 -20.63 -7.34
CA PRO A 25 9.95 -21.01 -8.24
C PRO A 25 9.72 -20.49 -9.67
N GLU A 26 9.81 -19.17 -9.82
CA GLU A 26 9.72 -18.43 -11.07
C GLU A 26 10.84 -17.38 -11.12
N ASP A 27 11.01 -16.70 -12.25
CA ASP A 27 12.05 -15.68 -12.47
C ASP A 27 11.97 -14.49 -11.49
N HIS A 28 10.86 -14.36 -10.76
CA HIS A 28 10.62 -13.31 -9.77
C HIS A 28 10.84 -13.75 -8.31
N ARG A 29 11.42 -14.93 -8.08
CA ARG A 29 11.74 -15.42 -6.74
C ARG A 29 12.59 -14.40 -5.96
N GLY A 30 12.22 -14.17 -4.70
CA GLY A 30 12.89 -13.24 -3.80
C GLY A 30 12.60 -11.76 -4.07
N ARG A 31 11.72 -11.45 -5.03
CA ARG A 31 11.24 -10.07 -5.28
C ARG A 31 10.08 -9.76 -4.35
N TRP A 32 9.84 -8.47 -4.17
CA TRP A 32 8.80 -7.95 -3.29
C TRP A 32 7.67 -7.30 -4.09
N LEU A 33 6.47 -7.39 -3.55
CA LEU A 33 5.30 -6.67 -4.00
C LEU A 33 4.77 -5.79 -2.87
N LEU A 34 4.21 -4.63 -3.23
CA LEU A 34 3.49 -3.75 -2.31
C LEU A 34 1.99 -3.86 -2.59
N SER A 35 1.18 -3.89 -1.54
CA SER A 35 -0.27 -4.08 -1.62
C SER A 35 -1.02 -3.01 -2.43
N TYR A 36 -0.44 -1.83 -2.59
CA TYR A 36 -1.02 -0.72 -3.35
C TYR A 36 -0.38 -0.51 -4.73
N LEU A 37 0.62 -1.31 -5.11
CA LEU A 37 1.21 -1.24 -6.46
C LEU A 37 0.65 -2.35 -7.37
N PRO A 38 0.68 -2.13 -8.70
CA PRO A 38 0.44 -3.20 -9.67
C PRO A 38 1.31 -4.43 -9.40
N THR A 39 0.70 -5.63 -9.47
CA THR A 39 1.36 -6.90 -9.10
C THR A 39 2.47 -7.36 -10.04
N ASP A 40 2.59 -6.73 -11.21
CA ASP A 40 3.68 -6.91 -12.17
C ASP A 40 4.94 -6.12 -11.76
N ARG A 41 4.83 -5.12 -10.88
CA ARG A 41 5.98 -4.39 -10.36
C ARG A 41 6.75 -5.18 -9.30
N ARG A 42 7.83 -5.84 -9.74
CA ARG A 42 8.73 -6.63 -8.87
C ARG A 42 9.84 -5.77 -8.28
N LEU A 43 9.81 -5.57 -6.97
CA LEU A 43 10.76 -4.74 -6.24
C LEU A 43 11.90 -5.55 -5.63
N ASN A 44 13.04 -4.89 -5.40
CA ASN A 44 14.01 -5.38 -4.43
C ASN A 44 13.56 -5.03 -2.99
N ARG A 45 14.26 -5.55 -1.98
CA ARG A 45 13.89 -5.32 -0.57
C ARG A 45 13.96 -3.84 -0.16
N GLU A 46 14.96 -3.11 -0.63
CA GLU A 46 15.15 -1.70 -0.31
C GLU A 46 14.01 -0.83 -0.86
N GLN A 47 13.58 -1.11 -2.09
CA GLN A 47 12.43 -0.49 -2.72
C GLN A 47 11.13 -0.82 -1.98
N ALA A 48 10.94 -2.08 -1.57
CA ALA A 48 9.77 -2.48 -0.79
C ALA A 48 9.69 -1.72 0.56
N MET A 49 10.83 -1.60 1.25
CA MET A 49 10.92 -0.80 2.47
C MET A 49 10.61 0.67 2.20
N ALA A 50 11.19 1.26 1.16
CA ALA A 50 10.92 2.65 0.78
C ALA A 50 9.44 2.89 0.48
N GLY A 51 8.75 1.95 -0.19
CA GLY A 51 7.32 2.07 -0.44
C GLY A 51 6.46 1.94 0.81
N MET A 52 6.82 1.06 1.74
CA MET A 52 6.14 0.99 3.04
C MET A 52 6.26 2.30 3.83
N VAL A 53 7.46 2.87 3.88
CA VAL A 53 7.68 4.18 4.52
C VAL A 53 6.90 5.28 3.81
N LEU A 54 6.91 5.31 2.48
CA LEU A 54 6.15 6.29 1.69
C LEU A 54 4.65 6.21 1.95
N ALA A 55 4.07 5.01 1.96
CA ALA A 55 2.65 4.82 2.25
C ALA A 55 2.29 5.34 3.63
N GLU A 56 3.14 5.09 4.62
CA GLU A 56 2.96 5.58 5.98
C GLU A 56 3.01 7.11 6.05
N MET A 57 4.01 7.73 5.43
CA MET A 57 4.12 9.19 5.36
C MET A 57 2.89 9.84 4.72
N ILE A 58 2.35 9.25 3.65
CA ILE A 58 1.16 9.78 2.98
C ILE A 58 -0.08 9.61 3.87
N LEU A 59 -0.34 8.39 4.35
CA LEU A 59 -1.57 8.08 5.09
C LEU A 59 -1.62 8.76 6.46
N ILE A 60 -0.48 8.89 7.15
CA ILE A 60 -0.41 9.53 8.48
C ILE A 60 -0.05 11.01 8.37
N GLY A 61 0.98 11.34 7.61
CA GLY A 61 1.51 12.70 7.56
C GLY A 61 0.63 13.65 6.75
N LEU A 62 0.17 13.21 5.58
CA LEU A 62 -0.56 14.08 4.65
C LEU A 62 -2.08 14.01 4.83
N LEU A 63 -2.63 12.82 5.11
CA LEU A 63 -4.07 12.58 5.12
C LEU A 63 -4.71 12.61 6.51
N ARG A 64 -3.96 12.45 7.61
CA ARG A 64 -4.52 12.65 8.96
C ARG A 64 -4.49 14.13 9.38
N PRO A 65 -5.55 14.63 10.04
CA PRO A 65 -5.54 15.96 10.63
C PRO A 65 -4.38 16.14 11.62
N GLY A 66 -3.56 17.17 11.42
CA GLY A 66 -2.41 17.48 12.29
C GLY A 66 -1.18 16.59 12.07
N GLY A 67 -1.16 15.78 11.03
CA GLY A 67 0.03 15.06 10.59
C GLY A 67 1.13 16.02 10.11
N GLU A 68 2.38 15.67 10.36
CA GLU A 68 3.54 16.33 9.78
C GLU A 68 3.96 15.57 8.52
N PHE A 69 4.04 16.29 7.39
CA PHE A 69 4.40 15.72 6.11
C PHE A 69 5.68 16.36 5.56
N ASP A 70 6.75 15.58 5.52
CA ASP A 70 7.99 15.97 4.86
C ASP A 70 7.96 15.56 3.37
N GLY A 71 7.67 16.54 2.51
CA GLY A 71 7.55 16.32 1.07
C GLY A 71 8.87 15.96 0.37
N GLU A 72 10.01 16.39 0.89
CA GLU A 72 11.33 16.10 0.29
C GLU A 72 11.70 14.64 0.54
N ILE A 73 11.51 14.17 1.78
CA ILE A 73 11.74 12.77 2.14
C ILE A 73 10.73 11.85 1.44
N ALA A 74 9.46 12.27 1.32
CA ALA A 74 8.48 11.52 0.55
C ALA A 74 8.87 11.40 -0.94
N ALA A 75 9.36 12.49 -1.53
CA ALA A 75 9.81 12.49 -2.93
C ALA A 75 11.02 11.56 -3.14
N LEU A 76 11.94 11.49 -2.18
CA LEU A 76 13.07 10.55 -2.22
C LEU A 76 12.59 9.10 -2.28
N HIS A 77 11.68 8.71 -1.37
CA HIS A 77 11.14 7.35 -1.34
C HIS A 77 10.30 7.02 -2.58
N ALA A 78 9.50 7.97 -3.08
CA ALA A 78 8.76 7.80 -4.34
C ALA A 78 9.71 7.60 -5.54
N GLY A 79 10.82 8.35 -5.58
CA GLY A 79 11.86 8.21 -6.59
C GLY A 79 12.49 6.82 -6.63
N MET A 80 12.69 6.16 -5.48
CA MET A 80 13.20 4.78 -5.42
C MET A 80 12.27 3.77 -6.11
N LEU A 81 10.98 4.09 -6.21
CA LEU A 81 9.95 3.29 -6.88
C LEU A 81 9.71 3.71 -8.35
N GLY A 82 10.42 4.74 -8.83
CA GLY A 82 10.15 5.36 -10.12
C GLY A 82 8.74 5.95 -10.20
N LEU A 83 8.27 6.57 -9.10
CA LEU A 83 6.97 7.22 -8.97
C LEU A 83 7.16 8.67 -8.52
N THR A 84 6.15 9.50 -8.76
CA THR A 84 5.96 10.74 -8.01
C THR A 84 5.19 10.48 -6.72
N VAL A 85 5.23 11.42 -5.77
CA VAL A 85 4.39 11.35 -4.56
C VAL A 85 2.91 11.28 -4.94
N THR A 86 2.49 12.08 -5.93
CA THR A 86 1.11 12.10 -6.43
C THR A 86 0.69 10.74 -7.00
N ASP A 87 1.56 10.05 -7.75
CA ASP A 87 1.25 8.71 -8.26
C ASP A 87 0.99 7.73 -7.11
N ALA A 88 1.84 7.77 -6.07
CA ALA A 88 1.67 6.93 -4.89
C ALA A 88 0.36 7.24 -4.15
N MET A 89 0.00 8.52 -4.00
CA MET A 89 -1.28 8.92 -3.42
C MET A 89 -2.48 8.37 -4.20
N CYS A 90 -2.45 8.49 -5.53
CA CYS A 90 -3.52 7.97 -6.39
C CYS A 90 -3.67 6.45 -6.25
N LEU A 91 -2.55 5.72 -6.22
CA LEU A 91 -2.54 4.26 -6.07
C LEU A 91 -3.10 3.82 -4.71
N LEU A 92 -2.74 4.53 -3.63
CA LEU A 92 -3.29 4.29 -2.28
C LEU A 92 -4.81 4.55 -2.23
N ALA A 93 -5.27 5.65 -2.80
CA ALA A 93 -6.69 5.99 -2.84
C ALA A 93 -7.52 4.99 -3.67
N LEU A 94 -6.96 4.49 -4.78
CA LEU A 94 -7.60 3.46 -5.60
C LEU A 94 -7.71 2.12 -4.89
N ARG A 95 -6.75 1.78 -4.02
CA ARG A 95 -6.81 0.56 -3.22
C ARG A 95 -7.95 0.61 -2.20
N ASP A 96 -8.12 1.75 -1.53
CA ASP A 96 -9.13 1.93 -0.49
C ASP A 96 -10.55 1.86 -1.07
N SER A 97 -10.76 2.49 -2.23
CA SER A 97 -12.06 2.51 -2.92
C SER A 97 -12.50 1.14 -3.47
N VAL A 98 -11.58 0.20 -3.72
CA VAL A 98 -11.96 -1.19 -4.08
C VAL A 98 -12.62 -1.91 -2.90
N GLY A 99 -12.24 -1.60 -1.65
CA GLY A 99 -12.88 -2.16 -0.46
C GLY A 99 -14.29 -1.62 -0.23
N GLU A 100 -14.50 -0.32 -0.43
CA GLU A 100 -15.81 0.34 -0.24
C GLU A 100 -16.86 -0.12 -1.26
N LEU A 101 -16.46 -0.35 -2.52
CA LEU A 101 -17.36 -0.84 -3.57
C LEU A 101 -17.89 -2.26 -3.27
N ASP A 102 -17.06 -3.12 -2.69
CA ASP A 102 -17.47 -4.48 -2.30
C ASP A 102 -18.45 -4.46 -1.10
N GLU A 103 -18.28 -3.54 -0.15
CA GLU A 103 -19.24 -3.36 0.95
C GLU A 103 -20.59 -2.81 0.47
N ASP A 104 -20.59 -1.83 -0.44
CA ASP A 104 -21.81 -1.28 -1.04
C ASP A 104 -22.60 -2.34 -1.84
N VAL A 105 -21.92 -3.21 -2.57
CA VAL A 105 -22.55 -4.35 -3.27
C VAL A 105 -23.11 -5.36 -2.27
N ARG A 106 -22.40 -5.62 -1.18
CA ARG A 106 -22.83 -6.55 -0.13
C ARG A 106 -24.04 -6.04 0.64
N ASP A 107 -24.11 -4.75 0.92
CA ASP A 107 -25.26 -4.13 1.61
C ASP A 107 -26.49 -4.02 0.70
N ARG A 108 -26.31 -3.75 -0.60
CA ARG A 108 -27.42 -3.84 -1.58
C ARG A 108 -27.99 -5.25 -1.67
N ASN A 109 -27.15 -6.28 -1.66
CA ASN A 109 -27.62 -7.67 -1.69
C ASN A 109 -28.36 -8.06 -0.39
N ARG A 110 -27.92 -7.59 0.77
CA ARG A 110 -28.62 -7.82 2.06
C ARG A 110 -29.97 -7.11 2.14
N LEU A 111 -30.13 -5.95 1.50
CA LEU A 111 -31.40 -5.24 1.42
C LEU A 111 -32.38 -5.92 0.43
N GLY A 112 -31.86 -6.58 -0.61
CA GLY A 112 -32.65 -7.37 -1.56
C GLY A 112 -33.22 -8.68 -0.99
N GLU A 113 -32.59 -9.27 0.03
CA GLU A 113 -33.03 -10.54 0.65
C GLU A 113 -34.09 -10.37 1.76
N ARG A 114 -34.47 -9.14 2.15
CA ARG A 114 -35.51 -8.89 3.17
C ARG A 114 -36.93 -8.75 2.63
N VAL A 115 -37.16 -9.03 1.34
CA VAL A 115 -38.49 -8.97 0.71
C VAL A 115 -38.81 -10.31 0.04
N ILE A 116 -38.97 -11.38 0.83
CA ILE A 116 -39.83 -12.54 0.52
C ILE A 116 -40.45 -13.03 1.82
#